data_AF-A0A7Y2Z5D8-F1
#
_entry.id   AF-A0A7Y2Z5D8-F1
#
_cell.length_a   1.000
_cell.length_b   1.000
_cell.length_c   1.000
_cell.angle_alpha   90.00
_cell.angle_beta   90.00
_cell.angle_gamma   90.00
#
_symmetry.space_group_name_H-M   'P 1'
#
loop_
_entity.id
_entity.type
_entity.pdbx_description
1 polymer ?
#
loop_
_entity_poly.entity_id
_entity_poly.type
_entity_poly.pdbx_seq_one_letter_code
_entity_poly.pdbx_strand_id
1 'polypeptide(L)'
;LKELYKTVWELSMKDIIDMSRHRGYFIDQSQSLNLFMENANFAKLTSMHFYAWKSGLKTGMYYLRTKSAVDAIKFTLKSETKKEPVPAVAEASVDATSAVSDKPLTPQELREMLAKSRDAEDDDCLMCGS
;
A
#
# COMPACT_ATOMS: atom_id res chain seq x y z
N LEU A 1 -7.70 5.17 23.95
CA LEU A 1 -7.17 3.84 23.55
C LEU A 1 -6.68 3.80 22.10
N LYS A 2 -7.49 4.16 21.09
CA LYS A 2 -7.07 4.12 19.67
C LYS A 2 -5.80 4.92 19.36
N GLU A 3 -5.61 6.07 20.00
CA GLU A 3 -4.40 6.89 19.82
C GLU A 3 -3.12 6.21 20.31
N LEU A 4 -3.22 5.38 21.35
CA LEU A 4 -2.08 4.65 21.92
C LEU A 4 -1.68 3.45 21.06
N TYR A 5 -2.64 2.85 20.37
CA TYR A 5 -2.45 1.63 19.56
C TYR A 5 -2.43 1.91 18.06
N LYS A 6 -1.95 3.10 17.65
CA LYS A 6 -1.73 3.39 16.23
C LYS A 6 -0.68 2.45 15.67
N THR A 7 -0.98 1.88 14.52
CA THR A 7 -0.04 1.13 13.71
C THR A 7 0.89 2.08 12.95
N VAL A 8 2.00 1.56 12.44
CA VAL A 8 2.97 2.36 11.68
C VAL A 8 2.39 2.99 10.41
N TRP A 9 1.33 2.40 9.85
CA TRP A 9 0.63 2.90 8.66
C TRP A 9 -0.28 4.09 8.96
N GLU A 10 -0.72 4.23 10.20
CA GLU A 10 -1.59 5.32 10.67
C GLU A 10 -0.77 6.51 11.21
N LEU A 11 0.57 6.36 11.29
CA LEU A 11 1.48 7.40 11.74
C LEU A 11 2.00 8.22 10.55
N SER A 12 2.14 9.53 10.78
CA SER A 12 2.79 10.43 9.84
C SER A 12 4.28 10.13 9.76
N MET A 13 4.78 9.82 8.56
CA MET A 13 6.23 9.60 8.35
C MET A 13 7.05 10.87 8.61
N LYS A 14 6.45 12.05 8.47
CA LYS A 14 7.10 13.32 8.83
C LYS A 14 7.43 13.35 10.32
N ASP A 15 6.50 12.93 11.18
CA ASP A 15 6.68 12.94 12.63
C ASP A 15 7.76 11.94 13.04
N ILE A 16 7.84 10.79 12.35
CA ILE A 16 8.91 9.80 12.53
C ILE A 16 10.28 10.41 12.18
N ILE A 17 10.37 11.19 11.10
CA ILE A 17 11.59 11.90 10.69
C ILE A 17 11.97 12.96 11.72
N ASP A 18 11.02 13.75 12.22
CA ASP A 18 11.26 14.81 13.22
C ASP A 18 11.74 14.22 14.55
N MET A 19 11.10 13.13 15.02
CA MET A 19 11.57 12.41 16.21
C MET A 19 12.97 11.81 16.00
N SER A 20 13.25 11.31 14.79
CA SER A 20 14.57 10.79 14.43
C SER A 20 15.64 11.89 14.43
N ARG A 21 15.29 13.09 13.99
CA ARG A 21 16.15 14.28 14.07
C ARG A 21 16.45 14.65 15.52
N HIS A 22 15.42 14.72 16.36
CA HIS A 22 15.59 15.11 17.77
C HIS A 22 16.51 14.15 18.54
N ARG A 23 16.38 12.83 18.34
CA ARG A 23 17.31 11.88 18.97
C ARG A 23 18.67 11.82 18.28
N GLY A 24 18.76 12.23 17.01
CA GLY A 24 19.99 12.24 16.21
C GLY A 24 21.10 13.11 16.80
N TYR A 25 20.77 14.13 17.61
CA TYR A 25 21.76 14.94 18.33
C TYR A 25 22.59 14.15 19.35
N PHE A 26 22.07 13.01 19.83
CA PHE A 26 22.73 12.15 20.83
C PHE A 26 23.35 10.89 20.21
N ILE A 27 23.39 10.78 18.88
CA ILE A 27 23.91 9.62 18.15
C ILE A 27 25.21 10.03 17.44
N ASP A 28 26.31 9.37 17.80
CA ASP A 28 27.64 9.60 17.25
C ASP A 28 27.72 9.28 15.74
N GLN A 29 27.20 8.12 15.36
CA GLN A 29 27.15 7.61 13.99
C GLN A 29 25.78 7.88 13.40
N SER A 30 24.99 6.85 13.10
CA SER A 30 23.67 6.99 12.51
C SER A 30 22.70 5.98 13.12
N GLN A 31 21.52 5.90 12.56
CA GLN A 31 20.44 5.04 13.00
C GLN A 31 19.68 4.46 11.81
N SER A 32 19.25 3.21 11.94
CA SER A 32 18.45 2.53 10.94
C SER A 32 17.03 3.07 10.94
N LEU A 33 16.73 3.98 10.00
CA LEU A 33 15.41 4.60 9.86
C LEU A 33 14.59 3.89 8.78
N ASN A 34 13.64 3.04 9.20
CA ASN A 34 12.67 2.43 8.29
C ASN A 34 11.51 3.39 8.03
N LEU A 35 11.11 3.53 6.76
CA LEU A 35 9.98 4.36 6.35
C LEU A 35 8.89 3.49 5.74
N PHE A 36 7.64 3.87 6.00
CA PHE A 36 6.45 3.11 5.64
C PHE A 36 5.55 3.98 4.78
N MET A 37 5.12 3.47 3.63
CA MET A 37 4.32 4.25 2.71
C MET A 37 3.20 3.42 2.10
N GLU A 38 1.97 3.89 2.30
CA GLU A 38 0.82 3.39 1.55
C GLU A 38 0.72 4.11 0.21
N ASN A 39 0.33 3.38 -0.84
CA ASN A 39 0.20 3.92 -2.20
C ASN A 39 1.44 4.69 -2.62
N ALA A 40 2.58 3.98 -2.63
CA ALA A 40 3.88 4.57 -2.92
C ALA A 40 3.88 5.22 -4.30
N ASN A 41 4.29 6.49 -4.34
CA ASN A 41 4.44 7.24 -5.57
C ASN A 41 5.77 8.01 -5.54
N PHE A 42 6.29 8.33 -6.72
CA PHE A 42 7.58 9.01 -6.84
C PHE A 42 7.59 10.38 -6.15
N ALA A 43 6.49 11.14 -6.21
CA ALA A 43 6.40 12.47 -5.61
C ALA A 43 6.50 12.44 -4.07
N LYS A 44 5.83 11.49 -3.41
CA LYS A 44 5.86 11.27 -1.96
C LYS A 44 7.22 10.76 -1.51
N LEU A 45 7.78 9.79 -2.23
CA LEU A 45 9.12 9.26 -1.90
C LEU A 45 10.19 10.34 -2.03
N THR A 46 10.14 11.10 -3.11
CA THR A 46 11.09 12.20 -3.36
C THR A 46 10.97 13.29 -2.29
N SER A 47 9.74 13.75 -2.00
CA SER A 47 9.53 14.77 -0.96
C SER A 47 9.97 14.31 0.42
N MET A 48 9.74 13.03 0.76
CA MET A 48 10.19 12.42 2.02
C MET A 48 11.72 12.35 2.11
N HIS A 49 12.41 11.95 1.04
CA HIS A 49 13.88 11.97 0.97
C HIS A 49 14.45 13.37 1.15
N PHE A 50 13.91 14.35 0.42
CA PHE A 50 14.36 15.74 0.56
C PHE A 50 14.08 16.31 1.95
N TYR A 51 12.96 15.92 2.58
CA TYR A 51 12.64 16.32 3.94
C TYR A 51 13.64 15.75 4.96
N ALA A 52 13.96 14.45 4.86
CA ALA A 52 14.95 13.81 5.72
C ALA A 52 16.36 14.42 5.54
N TRP A 53 16.76 14.71 4.31
CA TRP A 53 18.04 15.36 4.00
C TRP A 53 18.11 16.78 4.56
N LYS A 54 17.10 17.62 4.30
CA LYS A 54 17.02 18.99 4.87
C LYS A 54 16.96 18.99 6.40
N SER A 55 16.48 17.90 6.99
CA SER A 55 16.45 17.73 8.45
C SER A 55 17.80 17.37 9.06
N GLY A 56 18.83 17.13 8.25
CA GLY A 56 20.18 16.80 8.71
C GLY A 56 20.37 15.34 9.14
N LEU A 57 19.47 14.44 8.74
CA LEU A 57 19.63 13.02 9.04
C LEU A 57 20.75 12.41 8.19
N LYS A 58 21.67 11.70 8.84
CA LYS A 58 22.75 10.95 8.19
C LYS A 58 22.20 9.78 7.37
N THR A 59 21.26 9.02 7.93
CA THR A 59 20.49 7.98 7.23
C THR A 59 19.07 8.48 7.03
N GLY A 60 18.76 8.94 5.82
CA GLY A 60 17.42 9.41 5.46
C GLY A 60 16.40 8.29 5.26
N MET A 61 16.83 7.10 4.87
CA MET A 61 15.99 5.90 4.70
C MET A 61 16.86 4.65 4.73
N TYR A 62 16.42 3.61 5.44
CA TYR A 62 17.05 2.29 5.44
C TYR A 62 16.24 1.33 4.57
N TYR A 63 15.04 0.92 5.01
CA TYR A 63 14.08 0.24 4.16
C TYR A 63 12.87 1.14 3.87
N LEU A 64 12.40 1.09 2.63
CA LEU A 64 11.05 1.49 2.27
C LEU A 64 10.15 0.27 2.36
N ARG A 65 9.15 0.32 3.22
CA ARG A 65 8.11 -0.70 3.31
C ARG A 65 6.82 -0.15 2.71
N THR A 66 6.36 -0.81 1.65
CA THR A 66 5.11 -0.45 0.99
C THR A 66 4.02 -1.44 1.37
N LYS A 67 2.79 -0.94 1.49
CA LYS A 67 1.61 -1.78 1.65
C LYS A 67 0.94 -1.94 0.28
N SER A 68 0.54 -3.17 -0.05
CA SER A 68 -0.32 -3.45 -1.21
C SER A 68 -1.63 -2.69 -1.08
N ALA A 69 -2.19 -2.23 -2.19
CA ALA A 69 -3.51 -1.58 -2.21
C ALA A 69 -4.63 -2.56 -1.80
N VAL A 70 -4.42 -3.87 -2.00
CA VAL A 70 -5.37 -4.92 -1.62
C VAL A 70 -4.71 -5.82 -0.58
N ASP A 71 -5.37 -5.93 0.58
CA ASP A 71 -4.98 -6.87 1.64
C ASP A 71 -5.43 -8.28 1.25
N ALA A 72 -4.52 -9.26 1.36
CA ALA A 72 -4.87 -10.66 1.16
C ALA A 72 -5.92 -11.10 2.20
N ILE A 73 -6.95 -11.82 1.75
CA ILE A 73 -7.98 -12.38 2.62
C ILE A 73 -7.31 -13.35 3.61
N LYS A 74 -7.21 -12.95 4.88
CA LYS A 74 -6.62 -13.79 5.92
C LYS A 74 -7.61 -14.89 6.27
N PHE A 75 -7.35 -16.11 5.78
CA PHE A 75 -8.16 -17.28 6.09
C PHE A 75 -7.85 -17.75 7.51
N THR A 76 -8.59 -17.25 8.49
CA THR A 76 -8.56 -17.78 9.85
C THR A 76 -9.55 -18.93 9.97
N LEU A 77 -9.17 -20.03 10.63
CA LEU A 77 -10.11 -21.09 11.02
C LEU A 77 -11.25 -20.43 11.82
N LYS A 78 -12.49 -20.54 11.33
CA LYS A 78 -13.67 -20.02 12.02
C LYS A 78 -13.90 -20.84 13.29
N SER A 79 -13.46 -20.33 14.44
CA SER A 79 -14.12 -20.65 15.71
C SER A 79 -15.32 -19.71 15.82
N GLU A 80 -16.49 -20.21 15.43
CA GLU A 80 -17.80 -19.58 15.62
C GLU A 80 -17.91 -18.99 17.03
N THR A 81 -17.61 -17.70 17.18
CA THR A 81 -17.91 -16.94 18.41
C THR A 81 -18.91 -15.88 17.98
N LYS A 82 -20.17 -16.26 18.18
CA LYS A 82 -21.41 -15.49 18.04
C LYS A 82 -21.19 -13.98 18.20
N LYS A 83 -21.27 -13.23 17.10
CA LYS A 83 -21.46 -11.77 17.14
C LYS A 83 -22.93 -11.51 17.44
N GLU A 84 -23.20 -10.82 18.55
CA GLU A 84 -24.51 -10.24 18.82
C GLU A 84 -24.83 -9.15 17.77
N PRO A 85 -26.09 -9.06 17.30
CA PRO A 85 -26.47 -8.07 16.29
C PRO A 85 -26.53 -6.67 16.91
N VAL A 86 -25.66 -5.77 16.42
CA VAL A 86 -25.82 -4.33 16.66
C VAL A 86 -26.80 -3.79 15.60
N PRO A 87 -27.86 -3.05 15.99
CA PRO A 87 -28.93 -2.67 15.09
C PRO A 87 -28.46 -1.66 14.02
N ALA A 88 -29.07 -1.79 12.84
CA ALA A 88 -28.89 -0.92 11.70
C ALA A 88 -29.38 0.51 11.98
N VAL A 89 -28.60 1.49 11.53
CA VAL A 89 -29.09 2.84 11.25
C VAL A 89 -28.86 3.10 9.78
N ALA A 90 -29.95 3.48 9.10
CA ALA A 90 -30.04 3.75 7.68
C ALA A 90 -29.65 5.20 7.32
N GLU A 91 -29.55 5.42 6.00
CA GLU A 91 -29.52 6.68 5.22
C GLU A 91 -28.13 7.31 4.97
N ALA A 92 -27.75 7.77 3.77
CA ALA A 92 -28.29 7.69 2.40
C ALA A 92 -27.21 8.13 1.36
N SER A 93 -27.38 7.62 0.13
CA SER A 93 -26.91 8.06 -1.20
C SER A 93 -25.83 9.15 -1.40
N VAL A 94 -24.84 8.83 -2.25
CA VAL A 94 -24.60 9.56 -3.52
C VAL A 94 -24.06 8.62 -4.60
N ASP A 95 -24.62 8.75 -5.79
CA ASP A 95 -24.42 7.97 -7.01
C ASP A 95 -23.52 8.75 -8.00
N ALA A 96 -22.57 8.08 -8.66
CA ALA A 96 -22.22 8.28 -10.08
C ALA A 96 -20.94 7.51 -10.50
N THR A 97 -21.18 6.41 -11.22
CA THR A 97 -20.51 5.95 -12.46
C THR A 97 -19.03 5.56 -12.48
N SER A 98 -18.79 4.24 -12.53
CA SER A 98 -18.11 3.58 -13.67
C SER A 98 -18.32 2.06 -13.58
N ALA A 99 -19.13 1.54 -14.50
CA ALA A 99 -19.45 0.12 -14.57
C ALA A 99 -18.28 -0.65 -15.19
N VAL A 100 -17.55 -1.42 -14.38
CA VAL A 100 -16.82 -2.59 -14.85
C VAL A 100 -17.58 -3.79 -14.29
N SER A 101 -18.23 -4.57 -15.16
CA SER A 101 -19.01 -5.72 -14.71
C SER A 101 -18.08 -6.81 -14.22
N ASP A 102 -18.01 -6.96 -12.90
CA ASP A 102 -17.34 -8.06 -12.21
C ASP A 102 -18.18 -9.35 -12.38
N LYS A 103 -18.01 -10.02 -13.52
CA LYS A 103 -18.44 -11.42 -13.68
C LYS A 103 -17.19 -12.27 -13.93
N PRO A 104 -16.98 -13.37 -13.18
CA PRO A 104 -15.88 -14.27 -13.45
C PRO A 104 -16.06 -14.87 -14.83
N LEU A 105 -15.03 -14.72 -15.69
CA LEU A 105 -15.02 -15.22 -17.05
C LEU A 105 -15.30 -16.73 -17.08
N THR A 106 -16.15 -17.16 -18.00
CA THR A 106 -16.42 -18.59 -18.17
C THR A 106 -15.18 -19.29 -18.75
N PRO A 107 -14.95 -20.58 -18.49
CA PRO A 107 -13.77 -21.31 -18.99
C PRO A 107 -13.63 -21.31 -20.52
N GLN A 108 -14.73 -21.08 -21.25
CA GLN A 108 -14.73 -20.99 -22.70
C GLN A 108 -14.19 -19.65 -23.19
N GLU A 109 -14.59 -18.54 -22.58
CA GLU A 109 -14.10 -17.19 -22.90
C GLU A 109 -12.61 -17.03 -22.59
N LEU A 110 -12.12 -17.68 -21.52
CA LEU A 110 -10.69 -17.70 -21.19
C LEU A 110 -9.88 -18.45 -22.26
N ARG A 111 -10.40 -19.58 -22.74
CA ARG A 111 -9.75 -20.39 -23.77
C ARG A 111 -9.72 -19.64 -25.12
N GLU A 112 -10.75 -18.87 -25.42
CA GLU A 112 -10.85 -18.07 -26.63
C GLU A 112 -9.90 -16.85 -26.59
N MET A 113 -9.72 -16.21 -25.43
CA MET A 113 -8.69 -15.18 -25.24
C MET A 113 -7.27 -15.71 -25.43
N LEU A 114 -6.99 -16.91 -24.89
CA LEU A 114 -5.68 -17.55 -25.04
C LEU A 114 -5.38 -17.95 -26.49
N ALA A 115 -6.41 -18.36 -27.26
CA ALA A 115 -6.26 -18.62 -28.69
C ALA A 115 -5.98 -17.32 -29.47
N LYS A 116 -6.72 -16.24 -29.18
CA LYS A 116 -6.50 -14.93 -29.78
C LYS A 116 -5.12 -14.34 -29.47
N SER A 117 -4.58 -14.58 -28.27
CA SER A 117 -3.21 -14.15 -27.94
C SER A 117 -2.13 -14.98 -28.62
N ARG A 118 -2.44 -16.22 -29.02
CA ARG A 118 -1.48 -17.10 -29.70
C ARG A 118 -1.41 -16.82 -31.20
N ASP A 119 -2.53 -16.40 -31.78
CA ASP A 119 -2.67 -16.19 -33.23
C ASP A 119 -2.54 -14.69 -33.61
N ALA A 120 -2.22 -13.81 -32.65
CA ALA A 120 -1.93 -12.40 -32.90
C ALA A 120 -0.48 -12.24 -33.40
N GLU A 121 -0.30 -12.12 -34.71
CA GLU A 121 1.00 -11.87 -35.36
C GLU A 121 1.37 -10.39 -35.41
N ASP A 122 1.38 -9.66 -34.30
CA ASP A 122 2.04 -8.35 -34.24
C ASP A 122 2.64 -8.04 -32.86
N ASP A 123 3.93 -7.70 -32.91
CA ASP A 123 4.89 -7.37 -31.86
C ASP A 123 4.44 -6.34 -30.82
N ASP A 124 4.71 -6.61 -29.53
CA ASP A 124 5.32 -5.60 -28.64
C ASP A 124 5.96 -6.22 -27.36
N CYS A 125 6.70 -7.33 -27.51
CA CYS A 125 7.53 -7.87 -26.43
C CYS A 125 8.99 -7.39 -26.55
N LEU A 126 9.19 -6.07 -26.67
CA LEU A 126 10.50 -5.44 -26.78
C LEU A 126 10.95 -4.73 -25.47
N MET A 127 10.60 -5.26 -24.30
CA MET A 127 11.11 -4.71 -23.02
C MET A 127 11.41 -5.77 -21.95
N CYS A 128 12.12 -6.84 -22.31
CA CYS A 128 12.83 -7.64 -21.31
C CYS A 128 14.14 -8.19 -21.90
N GLY A 129 15.24 -7.44 -21.73
CA GLY A 129 16.57 -7.94 -22.11
C GLY A 129 17.65 -6.88 -22.26
N SER A 130 17.95 -6.12 -21.20
CA SER A 130 19.29 -5.57 -20.89
C SER A 130 19.36 -5.25 -19.41
#